data_AF-G5AH31-F1
#
_entry.id   AF-G5AH31-F1
#
_cell.length_a   1.000
_cell.length_b   1.000
_cell.length_c   1.000
_cell.angle_alpha   90.00
_cell.angle_beta   90.00
_cell.angle_gamma   90.00
#
_symmetry.space_group_name_H-M   'P 1'
#
loop_
_entity.id
_entity.type
_entity.pdbx_description
1 polymer ?
#
loop_
_entity_poly.entity_id
_entity_poly.type
_entity_poly.pdbx_seq_one_letter_code
_entity_poly.pdbx_strand_id
1 'polypeptide(L)'
;EARCGTSIDIDDFIISLPVKEMNDLYVAICRGDDDRAHNFIWMMRWQETCMELSEITRPQIRARLKCINSNLLRYREEQDEHIERFIAMEADPSTPHDTLMNHCKEGLDLQKRYNI
;
A
#
# COMPACT_ATOMS: atom_id res chain seq x y z
N GLU A 1 1.85 18.02 -22.96
CA GLU A 1 1.64 18.24 -21.51
C GLU A 1 0.52 17.32 -21.06
N ALA A 2 0.86 16.21 -20.40
CA ALA A 2 -0.13 15.37 -19.74
C ALA A 2 -0.25 15.90 -18.31
N ARG A 3 -1.43 16.41 -17.94
CA ARG A 3 -1.75 16.72 -16.55
C ARG A 3 -1.72 15.39 -15.79
N CYS A 4 -0.65 15.17 -15.05
CA CYS A 4 -0.53 14.04 -14.14
C CYS A 4 -1.66 14.17 -13.12
N GLY A 5 -2.61 13.23 -13.13
CA GLY A 5 -3.54 13.06 -12.00
C GLY A 5 -2.72 13.05 -10.71
N THR A 6 -3.20 13.77 -9.71
CA THR A 6 -2.57 13.79 -8.39
C THR A 6 -2.52 12.36 -7.84
N SER A 7 -1.63 12.05 -6.90
CA SER A 7 -1.54 10.68 -6.37
C SER A 7 -2.88 10.18 -5.82
N ILE A 8 -3.74 11.11 -5.37
CA ILE A 8 -5.09 10.88 -4.88
C ILE A 8 -5.99 10.32 -5.99
N ASP A 9 -5.96 10.87 -7.20
CA ASP A 9 -6.79 10.41 -8.32
C ASP A 9 -6.48 8.95 -8.72
N ILE A 10 -5.20 8.56 -8.61
CA ILE A 10 -4.76 7.19 -8.86
C ILE A 10 -5.22 6.26 -7.74
N ASP A 11 -5.13 6.70 -6.48
CA ASP A 11 -5.56 5.90 -5.33
C ASP A 11 -7.09 5.69 -5.35
N ASP A 12 -7.87 6.74 -5.59
CA ASP A 12 -9.32 6.68 -5.71
C ASP A 12 -9.75 5.76 -6.85
N PHE A 13 -9.06 5.83 -8.00
CA PHE A 13 -9.27 4.91 -9.11
C PHE A 13 -9.02 3.46 -8.68
N ILE A 14 -7.88 3.17 -8.05
CA ILE A 14 -7.55 1.80 -7.61
C ILE A 14 -8.56 1.27 -6.58
N ILE A 15 -8.98 2.11 -5.62
CA ILE A 15 -9.96 1.74 -4.59
C ILE A 15 -11.33 1.43 -5.21
N SER A 16 -11.68 2.09 -6.32
CA SER A 16 -12.93 1.84 -7.03
C SER A 16 -12.95 0.54 -7.85
N LEU A 17 -11.78 -0.08 -8.10
CA LEU A 17 -11.70 -1.32 -8.86
C LEU A 17 -12.07 -2.53 -8.00
N PRO A 18 -12.79 -3.53 -8.56
CA PRO A 18 -13.05 -4.81 -7.90
C PRO A 18 -11.80 -5.71 -7.94
N VAL A 19 -10.69 -5.25 -7.36
CA VAL A 19 -9.34 -5.86 -7.51
C VAL A 19 -9.33 -7.32 -7.06
N LYS A 20 -10.10 -7.66 -6.02
CA LYS A 20 -10.19 -9.03 -5.51
C LYS A 20 -10.83 -9.97 -6.54
N GLU A 21 -11.99 -9.59 -7.08
CA GLU A 21 -12.72 -10.34 -8.09
C GLU A 21 -11.91 -10.46 -9.39
N MET A 22 -11.21 -9.39 -9.78
CA MET A 22 -10.28 -9.39 -10.91
C MET A 22 -9.15 -10.40 -10.70
N ASN A 23 -8.55 -10.43 -9.51
CA ASN A 23 -7.49 -11.37 -9.17
C ASN A 23 -8.01 -12.82 -9.11
N ASP A 24 -9.20 -13.05 -8.56
CA ASP A 24 -9.81 -14.38 -8.49
C ASP A 24 -10.09 -14.93 -9.90
N LEU A 25 -10.56 -14.08 -10.83
CA LEU A 25 -10.70 -14.43 -12.24
C LEU A 25 -9.34 -14.75 -12.87
N TYR A 26 -8.33 -13.90 -12.66
CA TYR A 26 -6.99 -14.13 -13.17
C TYR A 26 -6.39 -15.47 -12.69
N VAL A 27 -6.49 -15.75 -11.39
CA VAL A 27 -5.99 -17.00 -10.79
C VAL A 27 -6.72 -18.21 -11.36
N ALA A 28 -8.04 -18.13 -11.59
CA ALA A 28 -8.81 -19.21 -12.18
C ALA A 28 -8.36 -19.52 -13.62
N ILE A 29 -8.13 -18.48 -14.44
CA ILE A 29 -7.57 -18.65 -15.80
C ILE A 29 -6.17 -19.26 -15.75
N CYS A 30 -5.30 -18.80 -14.86
CA CYS A 30 -3.96 -19.40 -14.71
C CYS A 30 -4.00 -20.87 -14.28
N ARG A 31 -5.10 -21.34 -13.68
CA ARG A 31 -5.33 -22.74 -13.30
C ARG A 31 -6.01 -23.56 -14.40
N GLY A 32 -6.33 -22.96 -15.55
CA GLY A 32 -6.97 -23.62 -16.68
C GLY A 32 -8.50 -23.74 -16.58
N ASP A 33 -9.15 -22.88 -15.78
CA ASP A 33 -10.62 -22.80 -15.74
C ASP A 33 -11.13 -21.99 -16.95
N ASP A 34 -11.21 -22.67 -18.10
CA ASP A 34 -11.63 -22.06 -19.37
C ASP A 34 -13.08 -21.56 -19.35
N ASP A 35 -13.93 -22.09 -18.47
CA ASP A 35 -15.32 -21.64 -18.30
C ASP A 35 -15.40 -20.17 -17.86
N ARG A 36 -14.33 -19.65 -17.26
CA ARG A 36 -14.23 -18.24 -16.83
C ARG A 36 -13.54 -17.33 -17.84
N ALA A 37 -13.06 -17.85 -18.99
CA ALA A 37 -12.32 -17.07 -19.97
C ALA A 37 -13.12 -15.88 -20.50
N HIS A 38 -14.41 -16.06 -20.73
CA HIS A 38 -15.30 -14.99 -21.15
C HIS A 38 -15.35 -13.84 -20.14
N ASN A 39 -15.54 -14.17 -18.85
CA ASN A 39 -15.61 -13.19 -17.77
C ASN A 39 -14.28 -12.46 -17.59
N PHE A 40 -13.16 -13.18 -17.70
CA PHE A 40 -11.84 -12.58 -17.66
C PHE A 40 -11.62 -11.59 -18.81
N ILE A 41 -11.94 -11.96 -20.06
CA ILE A 41 -11.80 -11.07 -21.22
C ILE A 41 -12.66 -9.82 -21.06
N TRP A 42 -13.91 -9.97 -20.60
CA TRP A 42 -14.79 -8.83 -20.31
C TRP A 42 -14.22 -7.92 -19.23
N MET A 43 -13.69 -8.49 -18.16
CA MET A 43 -13.06 -7.74 -17.08
C MET A 43 -11.85 -6.94 -17.57
N MET A 44 -11.00 -7.55 -18.41
CA MET A 44 -9.85 -6.86 -18.99
C MET A 44 -10.26 -5.70 -19.90
N ARG A 45 -11.28 -5.89 -20.74
CA ARG A 45 -11.81 -4.81 -21.61
C ARG A 45 -12.43 -3.69 -20.80
N TRP A 46 -13.22 -4.04 -19.77
CA TRP A 46 -13.81 -3.06 -18.87
C TRP A 46 -12.73 -2.23 -18.16
N GLN A 47 -11.68 -2.88 -17.64
CA GLN A 47 -10.56 -2.19 -17.01
C GLN A 47 -9.86 -1.24 -17.98
N GLU A 48 -9.61 -1.67 -19.22
CA GLU A 48 -9.00 -0.81 -20.25
C GLU A 48 -9.87 0.43 -20.52
N THR A 49 -11.18 0.27 -20.67
CA THR A 49 -12.10 1.41 -20.83
C THR A 49 -12.10 2.33 -19.60
N CYS A 50 -12.07 1.79 -18.38
CA CYS A 50 -11.96 2.60 -17.17
C CYS A 50 -10.66 3.41 -17.13
N MET A 51 -9.54 2.81 -17.53
CA MET A 51 -8.25 3.49 -17.62
C MET A 51 -8.25 4.59 -18.70
N GLU A 52 -8.86 4.34 -19.85
CA GLU A 52 -9.01 5.34 -20.92
C GLU A 52 -9.85 6.54 -20.47
N LEU A 53 -11.01 6.29 -19.84
CA LEU A 53 -11.92 7.34 -19.37
C LEU A 53 -11.36 8.17 -18.21
N SER A 54 -10.54 7.54 -17.35
CA SER A 54 -9.89 8.22 -16.22
C SER A 54 -8.58 8.92 -16.62
N GLU A 55 -8.13 8.75 -17.86
CA GLU A 55 -6.80 9.19 -18.32
C GLU A 55 -5.65 8.60 -17.47
N ILE A 56 -5.88 7.50 -16.76
CA ILE A 56 -4.89 6.84 -15.91
C ILE A 56 -4.16 5.77 -16.72
N THR A 57 -2.84 5.86 -16.71
CA THR A 57 -1.98 4.96 -17.47
C THR A 57 -1.28 3.93 -16.58
N ARG A 58 -0.90 2.78 -17.16
CA ARG A 58 -0.13 1.74 -16.44
C ARG A 58 1.18 2.28 -15.84
N PRO A 59 1.97 3.15 -16.52
CA PRO A 59 3.14 3.78 -15.91
C PRO A 59 2.84 4.60 -14.66
N GLN A 60 1.72 5.33 -14.62
CA GLN A 60 1.32 6.10 -13.43
C GLN A 60 0.99 5.18 -12.25
N ILE A 61 0.23 4.10 -12.49
CA ILE A 61 -0.06 3.08 -11.47
C ILE A 61 1.25 2.47 -10.93
N ARG A 62 2.19 2.10 -11.83
CA ARG A 62 3.50 1.56 -11.43
C ARG A 62 4.33 2.55 -10.63
N ALA A 63 4.34 3.82 -11.03
CA ALA A 63 5.05 4.88 -10.32
C ALA A 63 4.46 5.08 -8.91
N ARG A 64 3.13 5.05 -8.78
CA ARG A 64 2.44 5.12 -7.49
C ARG A 64 2.80 3.94 -6.59
N LEU A 65 2.76 2.71 -7.13
CA LEU A 65 3.17 1.50 -6.41
C LEU A 65 4.62 1.59 -5.92
N LYS A 66 5.54 2.09 -6.76
CA LYS A 66 6.94 2.28 -6.38
C LYS A 66 7.05 3.27 -5.21
N CYS A 67 6.35 4.39 -5.28
CA CYS A 67 6.31 5.38 -4.21
C CYS A 67 5.79 4.79 -2.88
N ILE A 68 4.67 4.05 -2.94
CA ILE A 68 4.10 3.36 -1.78
C ILE A 68 5.11 2.38 -1.18
N ASN A 69 5.74 1.53 -2.00
CA ASN A 69 6.73 0.56 -1.54
C ASN A 69 7.96 1.22 -0.89
N SER A 70 8.47 2.31 -1.47
CA SER A 70 9.57 3.06 -0.88
C SER A 70 9.19 3.68 0.46
N ASN A 71 7.98 4.21 0.59
CA ASN A 71 7.49 4.74 1.85
C ASN A 71 7.30 3.64 2.90
N LEU A 72 6.74 2.49 2.53
CA LEU A 72 6.59 1.34 3.42
C LEU A 72 7.93 0.82 3.93
N LEU A 73 8.95 0.77 3.07
CA LEU A 73 10.31 0.39 3.49
C LEU A 73 10.86 1.37 4.52
N ARG A 74 10.77 2.68 4.23
CA ARG A 74 11.19 3.73 5.17
C ARG A 74 10.46 3.64 6.50
N TYR A 75 9.15 3.43 6.50
CA TYR A 75 8.37 3.30 7.74
C TYR A 75 8.74 2.08 8.56
N ARG A 76 9.12 0.97 7.92
CA ARG A 76 9.66 -0.21 8.62
C ARG A 76 11.00 0.10 9.27
N GLU A 77 11.92 0.76 8.54
CA GLU A 77 13.21 1.17 9.08
C GLU A 77 13.06 2.13 10.29
N GLU A 78 12.16 3.12 10.18
CA GLU A 78 11.84 4.03 11.29
C GLU A 78 11.24 3.29 12.50
N GLN A 79 10.40 2.28 12.25
CA GLN A 79 9.80 1.47 13.31
C GLN A 79 10.84 0.57 13.99
N ASP A 80 11.72 -0.06 13.21
CA ASP A 80 12.80 -0.91 13.72
C ASP A 80 13.77 -0.08 14.57
N GLU A 81 14.17 1.11 14.10
CA GLU A 81 15.00 2.05 14.88
C GLU A 81 14.33 2.47 16.19
N HIS A 82 13.02 2.74 16.16
CA HIS A 82 12.26 3.09 17.37
C HIS A 82 12.25 1.94 18.38
N ILE A 83 12.09 0.70 17.91
CA ILE A 83 12.11 -0.50 18.77
C ILE A 83 13.51 -0.69 19.38
N GLU A 84 14.57 -0.56 18.58
CA GLU A 84 15.96 -0.69 19.06
C GLU A 84 16.28 0.36 20.13
N ARG A 85 15.86 1.62 19.93
CA ARG A 85 16.02 2.68 20.92
C ARG A 85 15.27 2.39 22.21
N PHE A 86 14.06 1.85 22.13
CA PHE A 86 13.30 1.45 23.31
C PHE A 86 14.03 0.35 24.11
N ILE A 87 14.52 -0.69 23.42
CA ILE A 87 15.28 -1.79 24.06
C ILE A 87 16.55 -1.25 24.75
N ALA A 88 17.27 -0.33 24.09
CA ALA A 88 18.46 0.28 24.67
C ALA A 88 18.13 1.12 25.91
N MET A 89 17.04 1.89 25.88
CA MET A 89 16.56 2.67 27.02
C MET A 89 16.11 1.78 28.20
N GLU A 90 15.41 0.69 27.93
CA GLU A 90 14.97 -0.27 28.94
C GLU A 90 16.16 -0.99 29.61
N ALA A 91 17.22 -1.26 28.85
CA ALA A 91 18.44 -1.87 29.35
C ALA A 91 19.34 -0.91 30.17
N ASP A 92 19.16 0.41 30.02
CA ASP A 92 19.92 1.41 30.76
C ASP A 92 19.23 1.78 32.09
N PRO A 93 19.82 1.39 33.25
CA PRO A 93 19.24 1.67 34.57
C PRO A 93 19.23 3.15 34.94
N SER A 94 19.94 4.00 34.19
CA SER A 94 19.92 5.46 34.38
C SER A 94 18.76 6.15 33.66
N THR A 95 18.07 5.45 32.76
CA THR A 95 16.90 5.98 32.04
C THR A 95 15.75 6.23 33.02
N PRO A 96 15.23 7.48 33.12
CA PRO A 96 14.07 7.76 33.93
C PRO A 96 12.83 7.01 33.43
N HIS A 97 12.04 6.45 34.35
CA HIS A 97 10.82 5.72 34.01
C HIS A 97 9.85 6.53 33.14
N ASP A 98 9.69 7.82 33.44
CA ASP A 98 8.82 8.72 32.66
C ASP A 98 9.30 8.89 31.21
N THR A 99 10.62 8.92 30.99
CA THR A 99 11.21 8.97 29.64
C THR A 99 10.89 7.69 28.87
N LEU A 100 11.04 6.53 29.50
CA LEU A 100 10.73 5.23 28.89
C LEU A 100 9.22 5.13 28.54
N MET A 101 8.35 5.58 29.43
CA MET A 101 6.90 5.58 29.22
C MET A 101 6.47 6.54 28.11
N ASN A 102 7.08 7.73 28.02
CA ASN A 102 6.82 8.67 26.93
C ASN A 102 7.26 8.09 25.58
N HIS A 103 8.44 7.48 25.51
CA HIS A 103 8.92 6.85 24.28
C HIS A 103 8.06 5.65 23.84
N CYS A 104 7.54 4.87 24.80
CA CYS A 104 6.57 3.80 24.52
C CYS A 104 5.28 4.38 23.90
N LYS A 105 4.77 5.47 24.47
CA LYS A 105 3.58 6.16 23.95
C LYS A 105 3.80 6.71 22.55
N GLU A 106 4.96 7.31 22.28
CA GLU A 106 5.34 7.77 20.93
C GLU A 106 5.30 6.63 19.91
N GLY A 107 5.79 5.44 20.28
CA GLY A 107 5.75 4.24 19.45
C GLY A 107 4.31 3.79 19.13
N LEU A 108 3.41 3.83 20.12
CA LEU A 108 1.99 3.51 19.91
C LEU A 108 1.30 4.52 18.98
N ASP A 109 1.64 5.80 19.10
CA ASP A 109 1.09 6.86 18.25
C ASP A 109 1.68 6.84 16.83
N LEU A 110 2.91 6.36 16.65
CA LEU A 110 3.50 6.06 15.34
C LEU A 110 2.81 4.87 14.68
N GLN A 111 2.59 3.78 15.43
CA GLN A 111 1.91 2.58 14.90
C GLN A 111 0.49 2.88 14.41
N LYS A 112 -0.26 3.71 15.14
CA LYS A 112 -1.59 4.17 14.70
C LYS A 112 -1.55 4.98 13.41
N ARG A 113 -0.51 5.79 13.19
CA ARG A 113 -0.35 6.59 11.97
C ARG A 113 0.00 5.74 10.74
N TYR A 114 0.65 4.60 10.93
CA TYR A 114 1.09 3.72 9.85
C TYR A 114 0.12 2.56 9.52
N ASN A 115 -0.86 2.29 10.38
CA ASN A 115 -1.94 1.32 10.15
C ASN A 115 -3.18 1.93 9.42
N ILE A 116 -3.00 3.02 8.67
CA ILE A 116 -4.04 3.62 7.81
C ILE A 116 -4.06 2.92 6.46
#